data_AF-A0A2E1QR65-F1
#
_entry.id   AF-A0A2E1QR65-F1
#
_cell.length_a   1.000
_cell.length_b   1.000
_cell.length_c   1.000
_cell.angle_alpha   90.00
_cell.angle_beta   90.00
_cell.angle_gamma   90.00
#
_symmetry.space_group_name_H-M   'P 1'
#
loop_
_entity.id
_entity.type
_entity.pdbx_description
1 polymer ?
#
loop_
_entity_poly.entity_id
_entity_poly.type
_entity_poly.pdbx_seq_one_letter_code
_entity_poly.pdbx_strand_id
1 'polypeptide(L)'
;MIRIQNIGIFSFLLLAGLSTGLLAFFDSGLKGIVLLSLGIILGITFLFFQYGFASGWRNLIVDKNPSMISYHFLLATICSLFFIPLIGLNSGIIGSIAPVNLSLVIGALMFGFGMQLANGCGSGVLFTFGAGSGRMIIALPFFIIGSVLGTYILPFVIDVMSLGQIVIGNDFPLFLKTLINVSLLAFMFLIFQFFARKKKIQLNKKFLIGTVIIAILCIMVLFFSGSPWGVTYGFTLWGAKIFSALGIPVENFTFWNWPGPKRSLEHSVLSDVSSMMNIGMIIGAGLLASITGLFSKSNWPPKAELISAGIGGILMGVGARLSFGCNIGAFLGGTASGSLHGWIWFAMAFIGTYFGIIYRNKVGYK
;
A
#
# COMPACT_ATOMS: atom_id res chain seq x y z
N MET A 1 14.09 26.40 16.40
CA MET A 1 15.10 25.33 16.55
C MET A 1 14.37 24.00 16.70
N ILE A 2 14.48 23.08 15.74
CA ILE A 2 13.83 21.77 15.81
C ILE A 2 14.57 20.93 16.86
N ARG A 3 13.96 20.67 18.02
CA ARG A 3 14.57 19.86 19.08
C ARG A 3 14.34 18.38 18.78
N ILE A 4 15.39 17.67 18.38
CA ILE A 4 15.35 16.21 18.19
C ILE A 4 15.18 15.57 19.57
N GLN A 5 14.07 14.86 19.77
CA GLN A 5 13.75 14.28 21.08
C GLN A 5 14.54 12.99 21.35
N ASN A 6 14.88 12.22 20.31
CA ASN A 6 15.68 10.99 20.42
C ASN A 6 16.87 11.01 19.45
N ILE A 7 17.97 11.66 19.85
CA ILE A 7 19.12 11.89 18.97
C ILE A 7 19.81 10.61 18.51
N GLY A 8 19.88 9.59 19.37
CA GLY A 8 20.48 8.30 19.02
C GLY A 8 19.71 7.58 17.90
N ILE A 9 18.38 7.49 18.03
CA ILE A 9 17.52 6.87 17.01
C ILE A 9 17.55 7.68 15.71
N PHE A 10 17.52 9.01 15.80
CA PHE A 10 17.62 9.89 14.64
C PHE A 10 18.93 9.67 13.88
N SER A 11 20.08 9.69 14.58
CA SER A 11 21.39 9.47 13.97
C SER A 11 21.51 8.07 13.35
N PHE A 12 21.00 7.04 14.04
CA PHE A 12 20.97 5.68 13.49
C PHE A 12 20.16 5.60 12.19
N LEU A 13 18.95 6.16 12.16
CA LEU A 13 18.09 6.13 10.96
C LEU A 13 18.67 6.97 9.82
N LEU A 14 19.34 8.08 10.14
CA LEU A 14 20.03 8.90 9.14
C LEU A 14 21.19 8.13 8.51
N LEU A 15 22.02 7.46 9.32
CA LEU A 15 23.11 6.60 8.83
C LEU A 15 22.57 5.40 8.04
N ALA A 16 21.47 4.79 8.48
CA ALA A 16 20.79 3.73 7.75
C ALA A 16 20.27 4.21 6.39
N GLY A 17 19.70 5.42 6.33
CA GLY A 17 19.28 6.05 5.08
C GLY A 17 20.44 6.33 4.12
N LEU A 18 21.53 6.90 4.62
CA LEU A 18 22.72 7.20 3.82
C LEU A 18 23.41 5.93 3.31
N SER A 19 23.58 4.93 4.16
CA SER A 19 24.16 3.63 3.77
C SER A 19 23.29 2.90 2.76
N THR A 20 21.97 2.86 2.97
CA THR A 20 21.03 2.28 1.99
C THR A 20 21.09 3.05 0.67
N GLY A 21 21.17 4.39 0.71
CA GLY A 21 21.31 5.22 -0.48
C GLY A 21 22.59 4.94 -1.26
N LEU A 22 23.71 4.75 -0.55
CA LEU A 22 24.99 4.37 -1.16
C LEU A 22 24.91 2.99 -1.82
N LEU A 23 24.35 2.00 -1.12
CA LEU A 23 24.15 0.65 -1.67
C LEU A 23 23.21 0.66 -2.86
N ALA A 24 22.12 1.43 -2.80
CA ALA A 24 21.17 1.60 -3.89
C ALA A 24 21.80 2.26 -5.12
N PHE A 25 22.77 3.17 -4.92
CA PHE A 25 23.53 3.78 -6.00
C PHE A 25 24.41 2.76 -6.74
N PHE A 26 25.11 1.89 -6.00
CA PHE A 26 25.92 0.84 -6.62
C PHE A 26 25.10 -0.23 -7.33
N ASP A 27 23.90 -0.52 -6.83
CA ASP A 27 23.02 -1.55 -7.39
C ASP A 27 22.18 -1.05 -8.57
N SER A 28 21.54 0.12 -8.43
CA SER A 28 20.53 0.65 -9.34
C SER A 28 20.80 2.08 -9.82
N GLY A 29 21.99 2.62 -9.55
CA GLY A 29 22.38 3.97 -9.95
C GLY A 29 21.51 5.08 -9.32
N LEU A 30 21.37 6.18 -10.05
CA LEU A 30 20.57 7.33 -9.62
C LEU A 30 19.08 6.97 -9.39
N LYS A 31 18.55 5.99 -10.13
CA LYS A 31 17.17 5.53 -9.95
C LYS A 31 16.93 5.03 -8.53
N GLY A 32 17.88 4.25 -7.98
CA GLY A 32 17.80 3.75 -6.60
C GLY A 32 17.72 4.88 -5.58
N ILE A 33 18.58 5.90 -5.72
CA ILE A 33 18.57 7.08 -4.83
C ILE A 33 17.25 7.85 -4.90
N VAL A 34 16.72 8.07 -6.11
CA VAL A 34 15.45 8.78 -6.30
C VAL A 34 14.30 8.02 -5.64
N LEU A 35 14.21 6.70 -5.84
CA LEU A 35 13.16 5.89 -5.22
C LEU A 35 13.27 5.87 -3.70
N LEU A 36 14.48 5.73 -3.15
CA LEU A 36 14.68 5.81 -1.70
C LEU A 36 14.21 7.16 -1.14
N SER A 37 14.58 8.25 -1.82
CA SER A 37 14.21 9.62 -1.45
C SER A 37 12.70 9.82 -1.48
N LEU A 38 12.02 9.37 -2.54
CA LEU A 38 10.56 9.40 -2.64
C LEU A 38 9.89 8.58 -1.54
N GLY A 39 10.43 7.39 -1.23
CA GLY A 39 9.99 6.56 -0.11
C GLY A 39 10.10 7.29 1.23
N ILE A 40 11.24 7.94 1.51
CA ILE A 40 11.46 8.73 2.73
C ILE A 40 10.43 9.85 2.84
N ILE A 41 10.25 10.63 1.77
CA ILE A 41 9.29 11.74 1.76
C ILE A 41 7.85 11.22 1.94
N LEU A 42 7.48 10.09 1.32
CA LEU A 42 6.19 9.45 1.56
C LEU A 42 6.05 9.02 3.02
N GLY A 43 7.05 8.37 3.62
CA GLY A 43 7.02 7.96 5.02
C GLY A 43 6.77 9.13 5.98
N ILE A 44 7.49 10.23 5.77
CA ILE A 44 7.30 11.50 6.49
C ILE A 44 5.87 12.03 6.27
N THR A 45 5.42 12.10 5.02
CA THR A 45 4.11 12.65 4.65
C THR A 45 2.97 11.83 5.26
N PHE A 46 2.99 10.51 5.11
CA PHE A 46 1.98 9.61 5.66
C PHE A 46 1.88 9.73 7.19
N LEU A 47 3.02 9.78 7.89
CA LEU A 47 3.04 9.93 9.34
C LEU A 47 2.62 11.35 9.79
N PHE A 48 3.08 12.41 9.12
CA PHE A 48 2.74 13.80 9.46
C PHE A 48 1.25 14.07 9.30
N PHE A 49 0.67 13.61 8.18
CA PHE A 49 -0.74 13.78 7.88
C PHE A 49 -1.63 12.73 8.55
N GLN A 50 -1.06 11.67 9.15
CA GLN A 50 -1.79 10.51 9.66
C GLN A 50 -2.72 9.94 8.59
N TYR A 51 -2.20 9.83 7.36
CA TYR A 51 -2.97 9.48 6.16
C TYR A 51 -3.22 7.96 6.09
N GLY A 52 -4.12 7.45 6.93
CA GLY A 52 -4.40 6.02 7.04
C GLY A 52 -5.59 5.54 6.21
N PHE A 53 -5.37 4.53 5.35
CA PHE A 53 -6.48 3.88 4.64
C PHE A 53 -7.38 3.09 5.59
N ALA A 54 -6.79 2.23 6.44
CA ALA A 54 -7.54 1.37 7.35
C ALA A 54 -8.46 2.16 8.31
N SER A 55 -7.94 3.25 8.89
CA SER A 55 -8.70 4.14 9.76
C SER A 55 -9.78 4.89 8.99
N GLY A 56 -9.49 5.41 7.80
CA GLY A 56 -10.49 6.08 6.97
C GLY A 56 -11.69 5.21 6.63
N TRP A 57 -11.44 3.92 6.36
CA TRP A 57 -12.49 2.96 6.03
C TRP A 57 -13.32 2.58 7.27
N ARG A 58 -12.64 2.40 8.41
CA ARG A 58 -13.31 2.17 9.69
C ARG A 58 -14.18 3.35 10.11
N ASN A 59 -13.70 4.58 10.00
CA ASN A 59 -14.43 5.78 10.38
C ASN A 59 -15.72 5.95 9.56
N LEU A 60 -15.74 5.50 8.30
CA LEU A 60 -16.99 5.49 7.53
C LEU A 60 -18.00 4.47 8.07
N ILE A 61 -17.55 3.31 8.56
CA ILE A 61 -18.45 2.25 9.03
C ILE A 61 -18.94 2.52 10.45
N VAL A 62 -18.02 2.87 11.35
CA VAL A 62 -18.26 3.08 12.79
C VAL A 62 -18.83 4.48 13.02
N ASP A 63 -18.07 5.52 12.69
CA ASP A 63 -18.44 6.92 12.98
C ASP A 63 -19.31 7.54 11.87
N LYS A 64 -19.62 6.75 10.84
CA LYS A 64 -20.39 7.20 9.68
C LYS A 64 -19.80 8.42 8.97
N ASN A 65 -18.48 8.59 9.08
CA ASN A 65 -17.70 9.71 8.56
C ASN A 65 -16.99 9.35 7.23
N PRO A 66 -17.47 9.85 6.08
CA PRO A 66 -16.90 9.55 4.77
C PRO A 66 -15.68 10.40 4.39
N SER A 67 -15.24 11.32 5.25
CA SER A 67 -14.23 12.35 4.90
C SER A 67 -12.95 11.75 4.32
N MET A 68 -12.35 10.78 5.00
CA MET A 68 -11.09 10.18 4.54
C MET A 68 -11.26 9.36 3.26
N ILE A 69 -12.39 8.64 3.10
CA ILE A 69 -12.65 7.90 1.86
C ILE A 69 -12.82 8.85 0.68
N SER A 70 -13.49 10.00 0.87
CA SER A 70 -13.57 11.02 -0.17
C SER A 70 -12.17 11.44 -0.63
N TYR A 71 -11.24 11.67 0.31
CA TYR A 71 -9.86 12.02 -0.02
C TYR A 71 -9.07 10.90 -0.70
N HIS A 72 -9.35 9.63 -0.40
CA HIS A 72 -8.77 8.51 -1.15
C HIS A 72 -9.23 8.47 -2.62
N PHE A 73 -10.50 8.79 -2.90
CA PHE A 73 -10.97 8.93 -4.27
C PHE A 73 -10.40 10.17 -4.95
N LEU A 74 -10.29 11.31 -4.25
CA LEU A 74 -9.63 12.50 -4.79
C LEU A 74 -8.16 12.22 -5.13
N LEU A 75 -7.45 11.48 -4.28
CA LEU A 75 -6.09 11.01 -4.53
C LEU A 75 -6.03 10.21 -5.84
N ALA A 76 -6.92 9.23 -5.99
CA ALA A 76 -7.01 8.43 -7.22
C ALA A 76 -7.38 9.27 -8.45
N THR A 77 -8.27 10.26 -8.33
CA THR A 77 -8.63 11.18 -9.42
C THR A 77 -7.41 11.97 -9.89
N ILE A 78 -6.66 12.58 -8.97
CA ILE A 78 -5.46 13.35 -9.31
C ILE A 78 -4.40 12.44 -9.94
N CYS A 79 -4.16 11.26 -9.38
CA CYS A 79 -3.24 10.30 -9.99
C CYS A 79 -3.70 9.85 -11.38
N SER A 80 -4.99 9.56 -11.57
CA SER A 80 -5.55 9.11 -12.85
C SER A 80 -5.37 10.11 -13.98
N LEU A 81 -5.43 11.41 -13.66
CA LEU A 81 -5.21 12.50 -14.61
C LEU A 81 -3.82 12.43 -15.26
N PHE A 82 -2.82 11.88 -14.57
CA PHE A 82 -1.44 11.77 -15.06
C PHE A 82 -1.04 10.34 -15.41
N PHE A 83 -1.52 9.34 -14.66
CA PHE A 83 -1.16 7.94 -14.85
C PHE A 83 -1.56 7.45 -16.25
N ILE A 84 -2.81 7.68 -16.66
CA ILE A 84 -3.32 7.20 -17.95
C ILE A 84 -2.55 7.85 -19.11
N PRO A 85 -2.36 9.19 -19.17
CA PRO A 85 -1.52 9.80 -20.19
C PRO A 85 -0.08 9.30 -20.19
N LEU A 86 0.58 9.18 -19.03
CA LEU A 86 1.96 8.70 -18.94
C LEU A 86 2.11 7.27 -19.45
N ILE A 87 1.18 6.38 -19.10
CA ILE A 87 1.13 5.00 -19.60
C ILE A 87 0.88 4.97 -21.12
N GLY A 88 0.00 5.82 -21.63
CA GLY A 88 -0.34 5.85 -23.06
C GLY A 88 0.73 6.48 -23.96
N LEU A 89 1.52 7.41 -23.43
CA LEU A 89 2.54 8.15 -24.19
C LEU A 89 3.95 7.53 -24.10
N ASN A 90 4.21 6.65 -23.14
CA ASN A 90 5.52 6.05 -22.92
C ASN A 90 5.42 4.53 -22.76
N SER A 91 5.97 3.79 -23.72
CA SER A 91 5.96 2.31 -23.73
C SER A 91 6.76 1.68 -22.58
N GLY A 92 7.63 2.44 -21.92
CA GLY A 92 8.37 2.00 -20.73
C GLY A 92 7.59 2.14 -19.42
N ILE A 93 6.39 2.75 -19.44
CA ILE A 93 5.55 2.94 -18.25
C ILE A 93 4.34 2.02 -18.33
N ILE A 94 4.21 1.12 -17.35
CA ILE A 94 3.09 0.19 -17.24
C ILE A 94 2.13 0.61 -16.15
N GLY A 95 0.84 0.33 -16.33
CA GLY A 95 -0.18 0.53 -15.30
C GLY A 95 -0.31 -0.66 -14.34
N SER A 96 -0.96 -0.44 -13.21
CA SER A 96 -1.37 -1.52 -12.30
C SER A 96 -2.64 -2.18 -12.85
N ILE A 97 -2.49 -2.99 -13.88
CA ILE A 97 -3.59 -3.68 -14.55
C ILE A 97 -3.51 -5.15 -14.21
N ALA A 98 -4.53 -5.65 -13.52
CA ALA A 98 -4.59 -7.03 -13.04
C ALA A 98 -5.88 -7.72 -13.53
N PRO A 99 -5.90 -9.06 -13.60
CA PRO A 99 -7.06 -9.78 -14.09
C PRO A 99 -8.23 -9.71 -13.11
N VAL A 100 -9.44 -9.76 -13.66
CA VAL A 100 -10.67 -9.95 -12.89
C VAL A 100 -10.96 -11.45 -12.85
N ASN A 101 -10.84 -12.04 -11.67
CA ASN A 101 -11.04 -13.48 -11.44
C ASN A 101 -11.57 -13.74 -10.03
N LEU A 102 -11.85 -15.01 -9.70
CA LEU A 102 -12.32 -15.36 -8.36
C LEU A 102 -11.26 -15.09 -7.28
N SER A 103 -9.98 -15.27 -7.61
CA SER A 103 -8.85 -14.96 -6.73
C SER A 103 -8.87 -13.51 -6.25
N LEU A 104 -9.19 -12.55 -7.13
CA LEU A 104 -9.35 -11.14 -6.79
C LEU A 104 -10.41 -10.93 -5.72
N VAL A 105 -11.59 -11.53 -5.91
CA VAL A 105 -12.74 -11.36 -5.02
C VAL A 105 -12.42 -11.88 -3.62
N ILE A 106 -11.92 -13.11 -3.53
CA ILE A 106 -11.56 -13.76 -2.25
C ILE A 106 -10.39 -13.02 -1.59
N GLY A 107 -9.35 -12.70 -2.36
CA GLY A 107 -8.17 -12.01 -1.87
C GLY A 107 -8.49 -10.63 -1.30
N ALA A 108 -9.33 -9.85 -2.00
CA ALA A 108 -9.72 -8.51 -1.56
C ALA A 108 -10.57 -8.56 -0.29
N LEU A 109 -11.54 -9.49 -0.19
CA LEU A 109 -12.32 -9.75 1.03
C LEU A 109 -11.39 -10.07 2.22
N MET A 110 -10.48 -11.02 2.02
CA MET A 110 -9.55 -11.45 3.06
C MET A 110 -8.59 -10.32 3.48
N PHE A 111 -8.11 -9.53 2.51
CA PHE A 111 -7.28 -8.36 2.78
C PHE A 111 -8.03 -7.32 3.62
N GLY A 112 -9.26 -6.98 3.23
CA GLY A 112 -10.10 -6.02 3.94
C GLY A 112 -10.38 -6.44 5.39
N PHE A 113 -10.66 -7.72 5.60
CA PHE A 113 -10.84 -8.29 6.93
C PHE A 113 -9.55 -8.21 7.76
N GLY A 114 -8.42 -8.67 7.20
CA GLY A 114 -7.11 -8.63 7.85
C GLY A 114 -6.65 -7.22 8.21
N MET A 115 -6.92 -6.24 7.34
CA MET A 115 -6.60 -4.82 7.55
C MET A 115 -7.21 -4.28 8.85
N GLN A 116 -8.40 -4.73 9.24
CA GLN A 116 -9.07 -4.26 10.46
C GLN A 116 -8.55 -4.96 11.72
N LEU A 117 -8.15 -6.22 11.61
CA LEU A 117 -7.51 -6.96 12.70
C LEU A 117 -6.10 -6.44 13.01
N ALA A 118 -5.34 -6.11 11.95
CA ALA A 118 -4.03 -5.50 12.07
C ALA A 118 -4.09 -4.04 12.49
N ASN A 119 -5.20 -3.35 12.22
CA ASN A 119 -5.36 -1.90 12.38
C ASN A 119 -4.40 -1.08 11.51
N GLY A 120 -4.10 -1.60 10.33
CA GLY A 120 -3.22 -0.99 9.35
C GLY A 120 -3.43 -1.63 8.00
N CYS A 121 -3.30 -0.84 6.93
CA CYS A 121 -3.13 -1.36 5.57
C CYS A 121 -1.65 -1.55 5.26
N GLY A 122 -1.26 -1.95 4.05
CA GLY A 122 0.16 -2.10 3.66
C GLY A 122 1.02 -0.87 3.99
N SER A 123 0.65 0.33 3.50
CA SER A 123 1.37 1.57 3.83
C SER A 123 1.23 1.96 5.29
N GLY A 124 0.05 1.73 5.88
CA GLY A 124 -0.24 1.93 7.29
C GLY A 124 0.73 1.18 8.21
N VAL A 125 0.94 -0.10 7.93
CA VAL A 125 1.88 -0.97 8.65
C VAL A 125 3.29 -0.38 8.56
N LEU A 126 3.75 0.08 7.40
CA LEU A 126 5.10 0.63 7.23
C LEU A 126 5.37 1.89 8.03
N PHE A 127 4.55 2.93 7.86
CA PHE A 127 4.86 4.22 8.50
C PHE A 127 4.61 4.17 10.02
N THR A 128 3.68 3.32 10.49
CA THR A 128 3.47 3.14 11.93
C THR A 128 4.48 2.17 12.56
N PHE A 129 4.99 1.18 11.81
CA PHE A 129 6.17 0.39 12.20
C PHE A 129 7.40 1.29 12.35
N GLY A 130 7.67 2.13 11.34
CA GLY A 130 8.77 3.10 11.40
C GLY A 130 8.64 4.09 12.55
N ALA A 131 7.40 4.42 12.96
CA ALA A 131 7.13 5.26 14.12
C ALA A 131 7.21 4.54 15.49
N GLY A 132 7.53 3.24 15.51
CA GLY A 132 7.71 2.47 16.75
C GLY A 132 6.42 1.86 17.32
N SER A 133 5.40 1.61 16.51
CA SER A 133 4.18 0.95 16.97
C SER A 133 4.45 -0.53 17.31
N GLY A 134 4.33 -0.90 18.59
CA GLY A 134 4.51 -2.29 19.06
C GLY A 134 3.59 -3.29 18.34
N ARG A 135 2.41 -2.82 17.92
CA ARG A 135 1.45 -3.59 17.15
C ARG A 135 1.98 -3.95 15.77
N MET A 136 2.55 -2.97 15.07
CA MET A 136 3.06 -3.20 13.71
C MET A 136 4.37 -3.96 13.68
N ILE A 137 5.12 -3.95 14.80
CA ILE A 137 6.27 -4.85 14.98
C ILE A 137 5.83 -6.31 14.87
N ILE A 138 4.60 -6.65 15.30
CA ILE A 138 4.02 -7.98 15.10
C ILE A 138 3.32 -8.10 13.73
N ALA A 139 2.55 -7.11 13.30
CA ALA A 139 1.81 -7.23 12.04
C ALA A 139 2.72 -7.43 10.81
N LEU A 140 3.86 -6.72 10.74
CA LEU A 140 4.73 -6.71 9.56
C LEU A 140 5.38 -8.07 9.26
N PRO A 141 6.04 -8.77 10.22
CA PRO A 141 6.58 -10.11 9.97
C PRO A 141 5.53 -11.11 9.49
N PHE A 142 4.35 -11.11 10.11
CA PHE A 142 3.25 -11.99 9.73
C PHE A 142 2.64 -11.63 8.36
N PHE A 143 2.66 -10.36 7.99
CA PHE A 143 2.32 -9.91 6.63
C PHE A 143 3.34 -10.44 5.61
N ILE A 144 4.64 -10.34 5.91
CA ILE A 144 5.70 -10.89 5.07
C ILE A 144 5.49 -12.41 4.87
N ILE A 145 5.29 -13.16 5.95
CA ILE A 145 5.00 -14.60 5.91
C ILE A 145 3.76 -14.90 5.06
N GLY A 146 2.64 -14.22 5.35
CA GLY A 146 1.40 -14.37 4.60
C GLY A 146 1.56 -14.05 3.11
N SER A 147 2.42 -13.09 2.76
CA SER A 147 2.67 -12.73 1.37
C SER A 147 3.38 -13.86 0.62
N VAL A 148 4.32 -14.56 1.25
CA VAL A 148 4.97 -15.74 0.67
C VAL A 148 3.98 -16.91 0.54
N LEU A 149 3.14 -17.15 1.55
CA LEU A 149 2.06 -18.14 1.45
C LEU A 149 1.12 -17.83 0.28
N GLY A 150 0.84 -16.54 0.04
CA GLY A 150 0.09 -16.08 -1.12
C GLY A 150 0.73 -16.44 -2.46
N THR A 151 2.07 -16.48 -2.58
CA THR A 151 2.73 -16.90 -3.84
C THR A 151 2.61 -18.40 -4.09
N TYR A 152 2.47 -19.20 -3.03
CA TYR A 152 2.19 -20.63 -3.16
C TYR A 152 0.75 -20.87 -3.61
N ILE A 153 -0.22 -20.12 -3.06
CA ILE A 153 -1.65 -20.33 -3.36
C ILE A 153 -2.06 -19.77 -4.73
N LEU A 154 -1.55 -18.58 -5.10
CA LEU A 154 -2.01 -17.84 -6.29
C LEU A 154 -2.04 -18.67 -7.60
N PRO A 155 -0.99 -19.46 -7.95
CA PRO A 155 -0.99 -20.23 -9.20
C PRO A 155 -2.15 -21.21 -9.34
N PHE A 156 -2.72 -21.70 -8.23
CA PHE A 156 -3.83 -22.65 -8.26
C PHE A 156 -5.19 -21.98 -8.49
N VAL A 157 -5.31 -20.68 -8.26
CA VAL A 157 -6.60 -19.96 -8.25
C VAL A 157 -6.67 -18.82 -9.26
N ILE A 158 -5.56 -18.43 -9.89
CA ILE A 158 -5.48 -17.28 -10.80
C ILE A 158 -6.35 -17.43 -12.05
N ASP A 159 -6.50 -18.64 -12.57
CA ASP A 159 -7.27 -18.92 -13.80
C ASP A 159 -8.75 -19.26 -13.51
N VAL A 160 -9.13 -19.40 -12.24
CA VAL A 160 -10.51 -19.73 -11.85
C VAL A 160 -11.44 -18.55 -12.12
N MET A 161 -12.40 -18.76 -13.03
CA MET A 161 -13.38 -17.75 -13.46
C MET A 161 -12.70 -16.45 -13.93
N SER A 162 -11.59 -16.56 -14.66
CA SER A 162 -10.83 -15.40 -15.13
C SER A 162 -11.49 -14.75 -16.35
N LEU A 163 -11.78 -13.47 -16.25
CA LEU A 163 -12.19 -12.59 -17.35
C LEU A 163 -11.00 -11.85 -17.96
N GLY A 164 -9.77 -12.17 -17.54
CA GLY A 164 -8.57 -11.46 -17.97
C GLY A 164 -8.51 -10.02 -17.47
N GLN A 165 -7.64 -9.23 -18.09
CA GLN A 165 -7.42 -7.82 -17.74
C GLN A 165 -8.44 -6.94 -18.45
N ILE A 166 -9.22 -6.17 -17.68
CA ILE A 166 -10.23 -5.25 -18.22
C ILE A 166 -9.81 -3.81 -17.92
N VAL A 167 -9.61 -3.03 -18.98
CA VAL A 167 -9.25 -1.62 -18.91
C VAL A 167 -10.45 -0.77 -19.33
N ILE A 168 -10.85 0.16 -18.47
CA ILE A 168 -12.03 1.01 -18.68
C ILE A 168 -11.74 1.99 -19.81
N GLY A 169 -12.56 1.94 -20.86
CA GLY A 169 -12.43 2.79 -22.04
C GLY A 169 -11.21 2.46 -22.89
N ASN A 170 -10.80 1.19 -22.95
CA ASN A 170 -9.63 0.76 -23.71
C ASN A 170 -9.69 1.13 -25.20
N ASP A 171 -10.88 1.04 -25.79
CA ASP A 171 -11.09 1.27 -27.23
C ASP A 171 -11.25 2.75 -27.59
N PHE A 172 -11.26 3.64 -26.59
CA PHE A 172 -11.36 5.08 -26.81
C PHE A 172 -9.98 5.75 -26.94
N PRO A 173 -9.89 6.89 -27.66
CA PRO A 173 -8.68 7.69 -27.68
C PRO A 173 -8.19 8.06 -26.28
N LEU A 174 -6.88 8.22 -26.13
CA LEU A 174 -6.22 8.46 -24.83
C LEU A 174 -6.88 9.57 -24.00
N PHE A 175 -7.24 10.68 -24.64
CA PHE A 175 -7.93 11.79 -24.00
C PHE A 175 -9.28 11.37 -23.41
N LEU A 176 -10.11 10.68 -24.19
CA LEU A 176 -11.44 10.25 -23.77
C LEU A 176 -11.35 9.13 -22.71
N LYS A 177 -10.41 8.19 -22.86
CA LYS A 177 -10.09 7.18 -21.85
C LYS A 177 -9.71 7.82 -20.51
N THR A 178 -8.87 8.86 -20.54
CA THR A 178 -8.48 9.62 -19.34
C THR A 178 -9.68 10.34 -18.74
N LEU A 179 -10.47 11.03 -19.56
CA LEU A 179 -11.65 11.76 -19.12
C LEU A 179 -12.69 10.85 -18.46
N ILE A 180 -12.96 9.67 -19.03
CA ILE A 180 -13.89 8.69 -18.45
C ILE A 180 -13.43 8.27 -17.06
N ASN A 181 -12.16 7.84 -16.91
CA ASN A 181 -11.64 7.35 -15.63
C ASN A 181 -11.58 8.45 -14.56
N VAL A 182 -11.10 9.64 -14.93
CA VAL A 182 -11.11 10.82 -14.03
C VAL A 182 -12.54 11.17 -13.62
N SER A 183 -13.51 11.12 -14.54
CA SER A 183 -14.92 11.42 -14.25
C SER A 183 -15.53 10.40 -13.28
N LEU A 184 -15.27 9.11 -13.46
CA LEU A 184 -15.76 8.06 -12.54
C LEU A 184 -15.19 8.24 -11.12
N LEU A 185 -13.90 8.52 -11.00
CA LEU A 185 -13.25 8.74 -9.70
C LEU A 185 -13.70 10.06 -9.05
N ALA A 186 -13.78 11.14 -9.82
CA ALA A 186 -14.30 12.42 -9.37
C ALA A 186 -15.76 12.30 -8.91
N PHE A 187 -16.58 11.54 -9.64
CA PHE A 187 -17.96 11.26 -9.26
C PHE A 187 -18.05 10.58 -7.89
N MET A 188 -17.23 9.55 -7.64
CA MET A 188 -17.18 8.90 -6.32
C MET A 188 -16.70 9.85 -5.21
N PHE A 189 -15.69 10.68 -5.49
CA PHE A 189 -15.27 11.73 -4.56
C PHE A 189 -16.44 12.66 -4.20
N LEU A 190 -17.19 13.13 -5.20
CA LEU A 190 -18.34 14.02 -5.02
C LEU A 190 -19.47 13.35 -4.24
N ILE A 191 -19.74 12.05 -4.47
CA ILE A 191 -20.72 11.28 -3.70
C ILE A 191 -20.36 11.27 -2.21
N PHE A 192 -19.11 10.91 -1.87
CA PHE A 192 -18.70 10.87 -0.47
C PHE A 192 -18.65 12.26 0.17
N GLN A 193 -18.28 13.29 -0.60
CA GLN A 193 -18.34 14.67 -0.16
C GLN A 193 -19.79 15.13 0.09
N PHE A 194 -20.73 14.75 -0.78
CA PHE A 194 -22.15 15.03 -0.58
C PHE A 194 -22.67 14.41 0.72
N PHE A 195 -22.33 13.14 0.99
CA PHE A 195 -22.67 12.49 2.26
C PHE A 195 -22.00 13.15 3.47
N ALA A 196 -20.76 13.64 3.33
CA ALA A 196 -20.08 14.40 4.40
C ALA A 196 -20.87 15.68 4.73
N ARG A 197 -21.25 16.44 3.70
CA ARG A 197 -22.01 17.70 3.83
C ARG A 197 -23.40 17.47 4.44
N LYS A 198 -24.12 16.43 4.00
CA LYS A 198 -25.43 16.07 4.56
C LYS A 198 -25.36 15.80 6.07
N LYS A 199 -24.23 15.27 6.55
CA LYS A 199 -23.97 15.02 7.98
C LYS A 199 -23.30 16.18 8.71
N LYS A 200 -23.16 17.35 8.06
CA LYS A 200 -22.47 18.53 8.59
C LYS A 200 -21.03 18.22 9.04
N ILE A 201 -20.40 17.21 8.44
CA ILE A 201 -19.01 16.86 8.72
C ILE A 201 -18.12 17.78 7.89
N GLN A 202 -17.33 18.61 8.56
CA GLN A 202 -16.38 19.47 7.89
C GLN A 202 -15.19 18.65 7.38
N LEU A 203 -14.83 18.86 6.12
CA LEU A 203 -13.68 18.23 5.51
C LEU A 203 -12.40 18.90 6.02
N ASN A 204 -11.49 18.10 6.57
CA ASN A 204 -10.27 18.61 7.18
C ASN A 204 -9.26 19.02 6.09
N LYS A 205 -8.92 20.32 6.02
CA LYS A 205 -7.93 20.87 5.09
C LYS A 205 -6.57 20.17 5.18
N LYS A 206 -6.20 19.63 6.35
CA LYS A 206 -4.98 18.84 6.53
C LYS A 206 -4.94 17.61 5.61
N PHE A 207 -6.05 16.88 5.48
CA PHE A 207 -6.12 15.70 4.61
C PHE A 207 -6.14 16.08 3.12
N LEU A 208 -6.67 17.25 2.76
CA LEU A 208 -6.59 17.76 1.40
C LEU A 208 -5.13 18.01 1.00
N ILE A 209 -4.37 18.72 1.85
CA ILE A 209 -2.94 19.00 1.59
C ILE A 209 -2.16 17.69 1.49
N GLY A 210 -2.38 16.76 2.43
CA GLY A 210 -1.78 15.42 2.39
C GLY A 210 -2.12 14.66 1.10
N THR A 211 -3.38 14.74 0.63
CA THR A 211 -3.83 14.13 -0.62
C THR A 211 -3.05 14.67 -1.83
N VAL A 212 -2.92 15.99 -1.94
CA VAL A 212 -2.21 16.62 -3.06
C VAL A 212 -0.72 16.25 -3.05
N ILE A 213 -0.06 16.30 -1.88
CA ILE A 213 1.35 15.94 -1.75
C ILE A 213 1.57 14.46 -2.10
N ILE A 214 0.75 13.56 -1.55
CA ILE A 214 0.85 12.12 -1.84
C ILE A 214 0.58 11.85 -3.33
N ALA A 215 -0.36 12.56 -3.96
CA ALA A 215 -0.64 12.42 -5.39
C ALA A 215 0.58 12.77 -6.24
N ILE A 216 1.21 13.93 -5.96
CA ILE A 216 2.44 14.37 -6.63
C ILE A 216 3.54 13.32 -6.47
N LEU A 217 3.76 12.83 -5.25
CA LEU A 217 4.75 11.79 -4.99
C LEU A 217 4.45 10.49 -5.75
N CYS A 218 3.19 10.06 -5.81
CA CYS A 218 2.79 8.88 -6.57
C CYS A 218 3.02 9.05 -8.08
N ILE A 219 2.79 10.25 -8.62
CA ILE A 219 3.08 10.59 -10.03
C ILE A 219 4.59 10.54 -10.29
N MET A 220 5.40 11.09 -9.39
CA MET A 220 6.86 11.00 -9.47
C MET A 220 7.34 9.55 -9.41
N VAL A 221 6.75 8.72 -8.54
CA VAL A 221 7.09 7.29 -8.47
C VAL A 221 6.76 6.60 -9.79
N LEU A 222 5.60 6.83 -10.38
CA LEU A 222 5.27 6.27 -11.70
C LEU A 222 6.31 6.68 -12.75
N PHE A 223 6.61 7.98 -12.82
CA PHE A 223 7.53 8.56 -13.79
C PHE A 223 8.96 7.97 -13.68
N PHE A 224 9.51 7.89 -12.46
CA PHE A 224 10.88 7.42 -12.26
C PHE A 224 11.00 5.88 -12.21
N SER A 225 9.97 5.18 -11.75
CA SER A 225 10.03 3.72 -11.60
C SER A 225 9.59 2.96 -12.85
N GLY A 226 8.68 3.54 -13.65
CA GLY A 226 8.01 2.88 -14.77
C GLY A 226 6.73 2.13 -14.37
N SER A 227 6.31 2.18 -13.11
CA SER A 227 5.09 1.49 -12.63
C SER A 227 4.45 2.22 -11.44
N PRO A 228 3.14 2.09 -11.20
CA PRO A 228 2.52 2.62 -9.99
C PRO A 228 3.18 2.06 -8.73
N TRP A 229 3.20 2.88 -7.68
CA TRP A 229 3.74 2.46 -6.39
C TRP A 229 3.02 1.19 -5.88
N GLY A 230 3.81 0.16 -5.57
CA GLY A 230 3.39 -1.05 -4.89
C GLY A 230 4.07 -1.19 -3.52
N VAL A 231 3.36 -1.77 -2.56
CA VAL A 231 3.89 -2.04 -1.21
C VAL A 231 4.13 -3.54 -1.00
N THR A 232 3.12 -4.34 -1.31
CA THR A 232 3.08 -5.74 -0.86
C THR A 232 4.00 -6.67 -1.64
N TYR A 233 4.45 -6.28 -2.85
CA TYR A 233 5.44 -7.07 -3.59
C TYR A 233 6.81 -7.02 -2.90
N GLY A 234 7.19 -5.86 -2.34
CA GLY A 234 8.42 -5.75 -1.54
C GLY A 234 8.40 -6.71 -0.33
N PHE A 235 7.27 -6.84 0.37
CA PHE A 235 7.13 -7.81 1.47
C PHE A 235 7.25 -9.25 0.99
N THR A 236 6.66 -9.53 -0.18
CA THR A 236 6.72 -10.85 -0.82
C THR A 236 8.17 -11.23 -1.14
N LEU A 237 8.92 -10.30 -1.71
CA LEU A 237 10.34 -10.48 -2.03
C LEU A 237 11.22 -10.64 -0.78
N TRP A 238 11.01 -9.81 0.25
CA TRP A 238 11.73 -9.94 1.52
C TRP A 238 11.47 -11.31 2.14
N GLY A 239 10.20 -11.72 2.21
CA GLY A 239 9.82 -13.02 2.75
C GLY A 239 10.42 -14.18 1.97
N ALA A 240 10.38 -14.13 0.64
CA ALA A 240 10.94 -15.19 -0.19
C ALA A 240 12.46 -15.33 -0.03
N LYS A 241 13.20 -14.22 0.03
CA LYS A 241 14.65 -14.25 0.28
C LYS A 241 14.98 -14.72 1.69
N ILE A 242 14.19 -14.34 2.70
CA ILE A 242 14.33 -14.88 4.07
C ILE A 242 14.08 -16.39 4.08
N PHE A 243 13.01 -16.85 3.43
CA PHE A 243 12.65 -18.26 3.37
C PHE A 243 13.71 -19.08 2.63
N SER A 244 14.22 -18.58 1.51
CA SER A 244 15.34 -19.17 0.77
C SER A 244 16.61 -19.24 1.63
N ALA A 245 16.93 -18.17 2.38
CA ALA A 245 18.07 -18.17 3.31
C ALA A 245 17.90 -19.17 4.48
N LEU A 246 16.66 -19.51 4.85
CA LEU A 246 16.34 -20.55 5.83
C LEU A 246 16.28 -21.97 5.23
N GLY A 247 16.61 -22.13 3.95
CA GLY A 247 16.63 -23.43 3.26
C GLY A 247 15.29 -23.89 2.71
N ILE A 248 14.25 -23.05 2.70
CA ILE A 248 12.98 -23.35 2.02
C ILE A 248 13.18 -23.10 0.52
N PRO A 249 12.93 -24.08 -0.37
CA PRO A 249 13.20 -23.94 -1.81
C PRO A 249 12.08 -23.15 -2.50
N VAL A 250 12.05 -21.84 -2.28
CA VAL A 250 11.02 -20.92 -2.80
C VAL A 250 11.03 -20.86 -4.33
N GLU A 251 12.19 -21.10 -4.94
CA GLU A 251 12.40 -21.25 -6.38
C GLU A 251 11.57 -22.40 -7.00
N ASN A 252 11.15 -23.39 -6.22
CA ASN A 252 10.29 -24.47 -6.69
C ASN A 252 8.82 -24.05 -6.80
N PHE A 253 8.43 -22.90 -6.25
CA PHE A 253 7.05 -22.45 -6.34
C PHE A 253 6.79 -21.86 -7.73
N THR A 254 5.64 -22.19 -8.34
CA THR A 254 5.30 -21.79 -9.71
C THR A 254 5.35 -20.27 -9.92
N PHE A 255 4.87 -19.49 -8.95
CA PHE A 255 4.88 -18.03 -9.01
C PHE A 255 6.29 -17.47 -9.23
N TRP A 256 7.30 -18.04 -8.57
CA TRP A 256 8.67 -17.56 -8.60
C TRP A 256 9.43 -17.96 -9.87
N ASN A 257 8.81 -18.77 -10.73
CA ASN A 257 9.32 -19.09 -12.06
C ASN A 257 8.76 -18.19 -13.17
N TRP A 258 7.81 -17.29 -12.85
CA TRP A 258 7.32 -16.29 -13.81
C TRP A 258 8.40 -15.22 -14.09
N PRO A 259 8.42 -14.59 -15.30
CA PRO A 259 9.51 -13.71 -15.70
C PRO A 259 9.84 -12.57 -14.72
N GLY A 260 8.82 -11.91 -14.17
CA GLY A 260 8.99 -10.83 -13.19
C GLY A 260 9.50 -11.33 -11.84
N PRO A 261 8.77 -12.23 -11.15
CA PRO A 261 9.18 -12.84 -9.89
C PRO A 261 10.56 -13.48 -9.91
N LYS A 262 10.86 -14.27 -10.95
CA LYS A 262 12.17 -14.92 -11.12
C LYS A 262 13.30 -13.89 -11.13
N ARG A 263 13.16 -12.85 -11.94
CA ARG A 263 14.11 -11.73 -11.99
C ARG A 263 14.29 -11.08 -10.62
N SER A 264 13.21 -10.82 -9.89
CA SER A 264 13.31 -10.23 -8.55
C SER A 264 14.05 -11.11 -7.55
N LEU A 265 13.93 -12.44 -7.64
CA LEU A 265 14.69 -13.37 -6.78
C LEU A 265 16.18 -13.36 -7.09
N GLU A 266 16.55 -13.28 -8.35
CA GLU A 266 17.95 -13.28 -8.80
C GLU A 266 18.69 -11.97 -8.46
N HIS A 267 17.97 -10.85 -8.34
CA HIS A 267 18.56 -9.55 -8.01
C HIS A 267 18.41 -9.15 -6.53
N SER A 268 19.13 -8.10 -6.14
CA SER A 268 19.06 -7.52 -4.79
C SER A 268 17.66 -6.99 -4.47
N VAL A 269 17.28 -7.01 -3.19
CA VAL A 269 16.07 -6.32 -2.71
C VAL A 269 16.13 -4.80 -2.97
N LEU A 270 17.32 -4.24 -3.15
CA LEU A 270 17.50 -2.82 -3.44
C LEU A 270 17.17 -2.46 -4.90
N SER A 271 17.18 -3.46 -5.79
CA SER A 271 16.82 -3.27 -7.20
C SER A 271 15.30 -3.22 -7.43
N ASP A 272 14.52 -3.75 -6.47
CA ASP A 272 13.08 -3.76 -6.54
C ASP A 272 12.48 -2.43 -6.08
N VAL A 273 11.61 -1.86 -6.93
CA VAL A 273 10.95 -0.58 -6.68
C VAL A 273 10.13 -0.62 -5.40
N SER A 274 9.32 -1.67 -5.19
CA SER A 274 8.44 -1.74 -4.02
C SER A 274 9.25 -1.84 -2.73
N SER A 275 10.29 -2.66 -2.74
CA SER A 275 11.22 -2.83 -1.63
C SER A 275 11.95 -1.52 -1.28
N MET A 276 12.52 -0.83 -2.27
CA MET A 276 13.23 0.45 -2.05
C MET A 276 12.29 1.52 -1.46
N MET A 277 11.09 1.62 -2.02
CA MET A 277 10.05 2.54 -1.52
C MET A 277 9.64 2.19 -0.08
N ASN A 278 9.48 0.91 0.24
CA ASN A 278 9.12 0.45 1.58
C ASN A 278 10.22 0.76 2.62
N ILE A 279 11.48 0.51 2.29
CA ILE A 279 12.63 0.85 3.15
C ILE A 279 12.64 2.36 3.41
N GLY A 280 12.53 3.17 2.33
CA GLY A 280 12.45 4.61 2.44
C GLY A 280 11.32 5.06 3.35
N MET A 281 10.12 4.48 3.21
CA MET A 281 8.98 4.83 4.06
C MET A 281 9.21 4.55 5.55
N ILE A 282 9.82 3.41 5.89
CA ILE A 282 10.14 3.07 7.28
C ILE A 282 11.13 4.11 7.84
N ILE A 283 12.19 4.40 7.09
CA ILE A 283 13.23 5.37 7.50
C ILE A 283 12.63 6.77 7.67
N GLY A 284 11.88 7.26 6.68
CA GLY A 284 11.26 8.58 6.72
C GLY A 284 10.27 8.76 7.86
N ALA A 285 9.42 7.76 8.09
CA ALA A 285 8.51 7.77 9.23
C ALA A 285 9.28 7.76 10.56
N GLY A 286 10.33 6.95 10.68
CA GLY A 286 11.17 6.91 11.88
C GLY A 286 11.91 8.22 12.14
N LEU A 287 12.43 8.88 11.10
CA LEU A 287 13.08 10.19 11.22
C LEU A 287 12.09 11.22 11.79
N LEU A 288 10.88 11.30 11.22
CA LEU A 288 9.86 12.21 11.76
C LEU A 288 9.43 11.83 13.18
N ALA A 289 9.31 10.53 13.49
CA ALA A 289 8.96 10.03 14.82
C ALA A 289 10.01 10.38 15.89
N SER A 290 11.30 10.36 15.53
CA SER A 290 12.40 10.73 16.45
C SER A 290 12.47 12.24 16.73
N ILE A 291 12.04 13.07 15.78
CA ILE A 291 11.89 14.52 15.96
C ILE A 291 10.66 14.84 16.82
N THR A 292 9.54 14.16 16.58
CA THR A 292 8.26 14.42 17.25
C THR A 292 8.09 13.74 18.61
N GLY A 293 9.01 12.82 18.97
CA GLY A 293 8.98 12.10 20.23
C GLY A 293 7.93 10.99 20.30
N LEU A 294 7.57 10.40 19.17
CA LEU A 294 6.56 9.33 19.15
C LEU A 294 7.08 8.04 19.80
N PHE A 295 8.38 7.75 19.69
CA PHE A 295 8.99 6.55 20.28
C PHE A 295 8.86 6.48 21.82
N SER A 296 8.86 7.63 22.51
CA SER A 296 8.78 7.69 23.97
C SER A 296 7.34 7.68 24.52
N LYS A 297 6.33 7.69 23.63
CA LYS A 297 4.91 7.84 24.00
C LYS A 297 4.06 6.59 23.75
N SER A 298 4.66 5.51 23.27
CA SER A 298 3.94 4.31 22.85
C SER A 298 3.98 3.22 23.93
N ASN A 299 2.82 2.89 24.51
CA ASN A 299 2.69 1.74 25.40
C ASN A 299 2.68 0.43 24.59
N TRP A 300 3.21 -0.65 25.17
CA TRP A 300 3.16 -1.96 24.55
C TRP A 300 1.71 -2.48 24.49
N PRO A 301 1.22 -2.96 23.33
CA PRO A 301 -0.16 -3.42 23.21
C PRO A 301 -0.46 -4.68 24.04
N PRO A 302 -1.72 -4.86 24.49
CA PRO A 302 -2.17 -6.10 25.11
C PRO A 302 -2.02 -7.32 24.19
N LYS A 303 -1.86 -8.52 24.78
CA LYS A 303 -1.66 -9.78 24.04
C LYS A 303 -2.72 -10.05 22.97
N ALA A 304 -3.99 -9.79 23.26
CA ALA A 304 -5.09 -9.96 22.30
C ALA A 304 -4.90 -9.11 21.04
N GLU A 305 -4.39 -7.89 21.19
CA GLU A 305 -4.11 -6.99 20.08
C GLU A 305 -2.93 -7.46 19.23
N LEU A 306 -1.90 -8.02 19.85
CA LEU A 306 -0.75 -8.60 19.16
C LEU A 306 -1.13 -9.86 18.36
N ILE A 307 -1.96 -10.74 18.95
CA ILE A 307 -2.48 -11.93 18.26
C ILE A 307 -3.34 -11.50 17.06
N SER A 308 -4.26 -10.55 17.28
CA SER A 308 -5.07 -9.96 16.20
C SER A 308 -4.18 -9.34 15.11
N ALA A 309 -3.09 -8.67 15.49
CA ALA A 309 -2.14 -8.09 14.54
C ALA A 309 -1.41 -9.14 13.71
N GLY A 310 -0.98 -10.25 14.32
CA GLY A 310 -0.36 -11.38 13.62
C GLY A 310 -1.32 -12.06 12.64
N ILE A 311 -2.54 -12.39 13.09
CA ILE A 311 -3.59 -12.98 12.23
C ILE A 311 -3.93 -12.02 11.08
N GLY A 312 -4.15 -10.74 11.39
CA GLY A 312 -4.41 -9.70 10.41
C GLY A 312 -3.27 -9.58 9.38
N GLY A 313 -2.02 -9.66 9.84
CA GLY A 313 -0.82 -9.70 9.00
C GLY A 313 -0.88 -10.84 7.98
N ILE A 314 -1.07 -12.09 8.41
CA ILE A 314 -1.15 -13.24 7.50
C ILE A 314 -2.26 -13.04 6.46
N LEU A 315 -3.47 -12.67 6.91
CA LEU A 315 -4.62 -12.49 6.03
C LEU A 315 -4.40 -11.37 5.00
N MET A 316 -3.79 -10.25 5.42
CA MET A 316 -3.38 -9.19 4.48
C MET A 316 -2.32 -9.67 3.49
N GLY A 317 -1.35 -10.47 3.93
CA GLY A 317 -0.30 -11.02 3.06
C GLY A 317 -0.85 -11.91 1.96
N VAL A 318 -1.61 -12.94 2.36
CA VAL A 318 -2.24 -13.85 1.40
C VAL A 318 -3.22 -13.07 0.52
N GLY A 319 -4.06 -12.23 1.14
CA GLY A 319 -5.09 -11.47 0.44
C GLY A 319 -4.48 -10.56 -0.62
N ALA A 320 -3.40 -9.85 -0.28
CA ALA A 320 -2.74 -8.95 -1.20
C ALA A 320 -2.13 -9.63 -2.42
N ARG A 321 -1.67 -10.89 -2.31
CA ARG A 321 -1.18 -11.65 -3.46
C ARG A 321 -2.33 -12.14 -4.33
N LEU A 322 -3.34 -12.75 -3.71
CA LEU A 322 -4.52 -13.26 -4.41
C LEU A 322 -5.28 -12.15 -5.15
N SER A 323 -5.27 -10.94 -4.59
CA SER A 323 -5.94 -9.78 -5.15
C SER A 323 -5.02 -8.81 -5.87
N PHE A 324 -3.80 -9.21 -6.22
CA PHE A 324 -2.85 -8.40 -6.99
C PHE A 324 -2.54 -7.00 -6.42
N GLY A 325 -2.62 -6.83 -5.10
CA GLY A 325 -2.26 -5.58 -4.44
C GLY A 325 -3.02 -5.31 -3.14
N CYS A 326 -2.70 -4.16 -2.53
CA CYS A 326 -3.35 -3.63 -1.34
C CYS A 326 -4.07 -2.30 -1.66
N ASN A 327 -4.43 -1.49 -0.66
CA ASN A 327 -5.03 -0.16 -0.91
C ASN A 327 -4.19 0.74 -1.83
N ILE A 328 -2.86 0.62 -1.76
CA ILE A 328 -1.96 1.40 -2.62
C ILE A 328 -1.88 0.78 -4.02
N GLY A 329 -1.50 -0.50 -4.14
CA GLY A 329 -1.26 -1.11 -5.45
C GLY A 329 -2.54 -1.45 -6.23
N ALA A 330 -3.56 -1.98 -5.56
CA ALA A 330 -4.81 -2.43 -6.18
C ALA A 330 -5.85 -1.29 -6.26
N PHE A 331 -6.20 -0.67 -5.12
CA PHE A 331 -7.19 0.41 -5.16
C PHE A 331 -6.63 1.66 -5.83
N LEU A 332 -5.62 2.33 -5.25
CA LEU A 332 -5.10 3.57 -5.82
C LEU A 332 -4.46 3.35 -7.18
N GLY A 333 -3.45 2.46 -7.26
CA GLY A 333 -2.72 2.17 -8.48
C GLY A 333 -3.62 1.60 -9.58
N GLY A 334 -4.50 0.65 -9.25
CA GLY A 334 -5.37 0.01 -10.22
C GLY A 334 -6.44 0.95 -10.77
N THR A 335 -7.17 1.65 -9.90
CA THR A 335 -8.20 2.59 -10.36
C THR A 335 -7.60 3.77 -11.11
N ALA A 336 -6.46 4.32 -10.66
CA ALA A 336 -5.78 5.41 -11.36
C ALA A 336 -5.16 4.99 -12.70
N SER A 337 -4.88 3.70 -12.90
CA SER A 337 -4.43 3.15 -14.19
C SER A 337 -5.60 2.81 -15.13
N GLY A 338 -6.85 3.00 -14.69
CA GLY A 338 -8.05 2.64 -15.43
C GLY A 338 -8.38 1.15 -15.43
N SER A 339 -7.84 0.38 -14.48
CA SER A 339 -8.13 -1.05 -14.35
C SER A 339 -9.44 -1.30 -13.60
N LEU A 340 -10.32 -2.14 -14.16
CA LEU A 340 -11.55 -2.56 -13.49
C LEU A 340 -11.28 -3.35 -12.20
N HIS A 341 -10.15 -4.07 -12.15
CA HIS A 341 -9.69 -4.80 -10.96
C HIS A 341 -9.65 -3.90 -9.72
N GLY A 342 -9.17 -2.66 -9.82
CA GLY A 342 -9.07 -1.76 -8.67
C GLY A 342 -10.43 -1.38 -8.06
N TRP A 343 -11.46 -1.31 -8.89
CA TRP A 343 -12.84 -1.02 -8.47
C TRP A 343 -13.49 -2.21 -7.76
N ILE A 344 -13.31 -3.41 -8.33
CA ILE A 344 -13.78 -4.67 -7.70
C ILE A 344 -13.03 -4.89 -6.38
N TRP A 345 -11.72 -4.67 -6.37
CA TRP A 345 -10.90 -4.75 -5.18
C TRP A 345 -11.45 -3.83 -4.08
N PHE A 346 -11.76 -2.57 -4.41
CA PHE A 346 -12.35 -1.62 -3.45
C PHE A 346 -13.63 -2.16 -2.83
N ALA A 347 -14.59 -2.58 -3.66
CA ALA A 347 -15.88 -3.07 -3.19
C ALA A 347 -15.71 -4.29 -2.27
N MET A 348 -14.94 -5.28 -2.70
CA MET A 348 -14.74 -6.52 -1.96
C MET A 348 -13.91 -6.31 -0.68
N ALA A 349 -12.85 -5.50 -0.73
CA ALA A 349 -12.09 -5.15 0.47
C ALA A 349 -12.93 -4.33 1.45
N PHE A 350 -13.90 -3.55 0.98
CA PHE A 350 -14.78 -2.77 1.85
C PHE A 350 -15.77 -3.69 2.58
N ILE A 351 -16.31 -4.70 1.89
CA ILE A 351 -17.10 -5.78 2.51
C ILE A 351 -16.27 -6.53 3.55
N GLY A 352 -15.03 -6.91 3.21
CA GLY A 352 -14.11 -7.57 4.15
C GLY A 352 -13.84 -6.71 5.38
N THR A 353 -13.65 -5.41 5.18
CA THR A 353 -13.46 -4.42 6.25
C THR A 353 -14.67 -4.36 7.19
N TYR A 354 -15.89 -4.38 6.65
CA TYR A 354 -17.12 -4.42 7.45
C TYR A 354 -17.16 -5.63 8.38
N PHE A 355 -16.91 -6.83 7.85
CA PHE A 355 -16.85 -8.05 8.67
C PHE A 355 -15.69 -8.05 9.67
N GLY A 356 -14.52 -7.51 9.27
CA GLY A 356 -13.37 -7.36 10.16
C GLY A 356 -13.67 -6.47 11.37
N ILE A 357 -14.45 -5.39 11.20
CA ILE A 357 -14.89 -4.53 12.29
C ILE A 357 -15.89 -5.23 13.21
N ILE A 358 -16.81 -6.03 12.67
CA ILE A 358 -17.73 -6.80 13.52
C ILE A 358 -16.93 -7.79 14.37
N TYR A 359 -16.00 -8.50 13.75
CA TYR A 359 -15.19 -9.50 14.45
C TYR A 359 -14.29 -8.86 15.52
N ARG A 360 -13.61 -7.75 15.21
CA ARG A 360 -12.71 -7.08 16.17
C ARG A 360 -13.41 -6.69 17.47
N ASN A 361 -14.64 -6.19 17.35
CA ASN A 361 -15.44 -5.79 18.51
C ASN A 361 -15.81 -6.98 19.40
N LYS A 362 -16.03 -8.16 18.80
CA LYS A 362 -16.33 -9.40 19.54
C LYS A 362 -15.13 -9.94 20.32
N VAL A 363 -13.91 -9.80 19.78
CA VAL A 363 -12.68 -10.28 20.43
C VAL A 363 -12.08 -9.28 21.42
N GLY A 364 -12.84 -8.26 21.82
CA GLY A 364 -12.42 -7.26 22.81
C GLY A 364 -11.40 -6.25 22.28
N TYR A 365 -11.22 -6.17 20.96
CA TYR A 365 -10.31 -5.23 20.32
C TYR A 365 -11.09 -4.00 19.83
N LYS A 366 -11.00 -2.87 20.56
CA LYS A 366 -11.77 -1.64 20.26
C LYS A 366 -11.18 -0.77 19.17
#